data_AF-A0A832J4Z6-F1
#
_entry.id   AF-A0A832J4Z6-F1
#
_cell.length_a   1.000
_cell.length_b   1.000
_cell.length_c   1.000
_cell.angle_alpha   90.00
_cell.angle_beta   90.00
_cell.angle_gamma   90.00
#
_symmetry.space_group_name_H-M   'P 1'
#
loop_
_entity.id
_entity.type
_entity.pdbx_description
1 polymer ?
#
loop_
_entity_poly.entity_id
_entity_poly.type
_entity_poly.pdbx_seq_one_letter_code
_entity_poly.pdbx_strand_id
1 'polypeptide(L)'
;GAYGAGLQAMIDERLWADKSDLAEAYLEWGSYAYGKGAEGRKDRTAFETRLGQVEAIVQNQDNREHDLLDSDDYYQFEGGAAAAVSTIQGQDRPIYHNDHSRPERPVIRTLEDEIGRVVRSRVVNPKWIEGVKRHGYKGAFEMAATVDYLFAFAATTGAVRGHHFDLVHAAFLEDNETRDFIAEHNAPALREIAQRLNEAIERGLWVPKSNSARVLLSELAQTGT
;
A
#
# COMPACT_ATOMS: atom_id res chain seq x y z
N GLY A 1 9.45 24.06 3.96
CA GLY A 1 8.44 23.36 4.77
C GLY A 1 7.51 22.57 3.88
N ALA A 2 8.06 21.57 3.18
CA ALA A 2 7.29 20.57 2.45
C ALA A 2 7.05 19.34 3.34
N TYR A 3 6.06 18.51 3.00
CA TYR A 3 5.66 17.31 3.77
C TYR A 3 5.42 16.14 2.81
N GLY A 4 5.47 14.91 3.33
CA GLY A 4 5.30 13.67 2.56
C GLY A 4 6.62 13.04 2.09
N ALA A 5 6.52 11.88 1.44
CA ALA A 5 7.69 11.11 1.00
C ALA A 5 7.87 11.09 -0.53
N GLY A 6 7.00 11.79 -1.28
CA GLY A 6 7.08 11.89 -2.75
C GLY A 6 6.52 10.70 -3.52
N LEU A 7 6.00 9.67 -2.84
CA LEU A 7 5.52 8.44 -3.48
C LEU A 7 4.06 8.53 -3.97
N GLN A 8 3.22 9.34 -3.33
CA GLN A 8 1.78 9.38 -3.64
C GLN A 8 1.51 9.69 -5.12
N ALA A 9 2.05 10.82 -5.62
CA ALA A 9 1.90 11.18 -7.03
C ALA A 9 2.47 10.12 -7.98
N MET A 10 3.57 9.46 -7.59
CA MET A 10 4.16 8.38 -8.40
C MET A 10 3.19 7.21 -8.55
N ILE A 11 2.55 6.79 -7.45
CA ILE A 11 1.60 5.67 -7.44
C ILE A 11 0.28 6.03 -8.14
N ASP A 12 -0.24 7.23 -7.89
CA ASP A 12 -1.55 7.67 -8.41
C ASP A 12 -1.50 7.95 -9.91
N GLU A 13 -0.44 8.63 -10.38
CA GLU A 13 -0.27 9.00 -11.79
C GLU A 13 0.51 7.95 -12.60
N ARG A 14 0.89 6.82 -11.97
CA ARG A 14 1.65 5.72 -12.57
C ARG A 14 3.00 6.15 -13.16
N LEU A 15 3.64 7.15 -12.55
CA LEU A 15 4.90 7.76 -13.03
C LEU A 15 6.15 6.97 -12.64
N TRP A 16 6.09 5.65 -12.73
CA TRP A 16 7.20 4.76 -12.38
C TRP A 16 7.22 3.51 -13.25
N ALA A 17 8.41 3.08 -13.64
CA ALA A 17 8.65 1.84 -14.37
C ALA A 17 8.96 0.70 -13.38
N ASP A 18 9.82 0.94 -12.40
CA ASP A 18 10.23 -0.06 -11.42
C ASP A 18 10.47 0.52 -10.02
N LYS A 19 10.83 -0.35 -9.06
CA LYS A 19 11.03 0.00 -7.65
C LYS A 19 12.08 1.10 -7.46
N SER A 20 13.05 1.25 -8.37
CA SER A 20 14.13 2.24 -8.26
C SER A 20 13.63 3.68 -8.50
N ASP A 21 12.59 3.88 -9.31
CA ASP A 21 11.95 5.19 -9.47
C ASP A 21 11.27 5.65 -8.17
N LEU A 22 10.64 4.71 -7.45
CA LEU A 22 10.02 4.97 -6.15
C LEU A 22 11.09 5.27 -5.08
N ALA A 23 12.22 4.57 -5.13
CA ALA A 23 13.39 4.85 -4.31
C ALA A 23 13.96 6.25 -4.57
N GLU A 24 14.06 6.65 -5.84
CA GLU A 24 14.54 7.96 -6.25
C GLU A 24 13.65 9.09 -5.69
N ALA A 25 12.33 8.94 -5.80
CA ALA A 25 11.38 9.88 -5.22
C ALA A 25 11.56 10.00 -3.69
N TYR A 26 11.69 8.87 -2.99
CA TYR A 26 11.93 8.85 -1.54
C TYR A 26 13.23 9.56 -1.16
N LEU A 27 14.32 9.30 -1.90
CA LEU A 27 15.62 9.93 -1.65
C LEU A 27 15.57 11.44 -1.91
N GLU A 28 14.92 11.88 -2.99
CA GLU A 28 14.83 13.30 -3.31
C GLU A 28 14.03 14.07 -2.24
N TRP A 29 12.90 13.52 -1.78
CA TRP A 29 12.05 14.16 -0.78
C TRP A 29 12.58 14.03 0.65
N GLY A 30 13.27 12.94 0.97
CA GLY A 30 13.73 12.61 2.32
C GLY A 30 15.14 13.08 2.68
N SER A 31 15.96 13.50 1.72
CA SER A 31 17.40 13.82 1.93
C SER A 31 17.66 15.19 2.58
N TYR A 32 16.93 15.55 3.63
CA TYR A 32 17.10 16.81 4.35
C TYR A 32 17.49 16.57 5.81
N ALA A 33 18.72 16.94 6.16
CA ALA A 33 19.28 16.71 7.47
C ALA A 33 18.80 17.74 8.49
N TYR A 34 18.32 17.25 9.63
CA TYR A 34 17.96 18.03 10.82
C TYR A 34 18.85 17.62 12.00
N GLY A 35 19.25 18.59 12.82
CA GLY A 35 20.07 18.33 14.00
C GLY A 35 20.73 19.59 14.56
N LYS A 36 21.66 19.41 15.50
CA LYS A 36 22.38 20.55 16.10
C LYS A 36 23.17 21.30 15.01
N GLY A 37 22.70 22.48 14.64
CA GLY A 37 23.31 23.31 13.59
C GLY A 37 22.84 23.02 12.16
N ALA A 38 21.79 22.22 11.97
CA ALA A 38 21.17 21.95 10.67
C ALA A 38 19.63 21.99 10.76
N GLU A 39 19.01 22.79 9.90
CA GLU A 39 17.55 23.01 9.86
C GLU A 39 17.00 22.65 8.48
N GLY A 40 17.13 21.37 8.08
CA GLY A 40 16.66 20.89 6.78
C GLY A 40 17.62 21.21 5.64
N ARG A 41 18.93 21.00 5.87
CA ARG A 41 19.94 21.12 4.80
C ARG A 41 19.91 19.86 3.93
N LYS A 42 19.77 20.02 2.60
CA LYS A 42 19.85 18.89 1.68
C LYS A 42 21.20 18.18 1.80
N ASP A 43 21.17 16.87 2.05
CA ASP A 43 22.37 16.03 2.24
C ASP A 43 22.11 14.57 1.82
N ARG A 44 21.95 14.38 0.52
CA ARG A 44 21.64 13.08 -0.09
C ARG A 44 22.74 12.05 0.12
N THR A 45 24.01 12.45 -0.05
CA THR A 45 25.16 11.56 0.15
C THR A 45 25.19 10.98 1.56
N ALA A 46 24.94 11.80 2.59
CA ALA A 46 24.88 11.31 3.95
C ALA A 46 23.69 10.36 4.15
N PHE A 47 22.52 10.68 3.60
CA PHE A 47 21.33 9.83 3.72
C PHE A 47 21.54 8.46 3.08
N GLU A 48 22.01 8.41 1.83
CA GLU A 48 22.34 7.16 1.12
C GLU A 48 23.40 6.34 1.86
N THR A 49 24.43 6.99 2.42
CA THR A 49 25.46 6.32 3.23
C THR A 49 24.84 5.62 4.46
N ARG A 50 23.87 6.26 5.12
CA ARG A 50 23.16 5.67 6.27
C ARG A 50 22.23 4.55 5.84
N LEU A 51 21.48 4.74 4.75
CA LEU A 51 20.59 3.71 4.21
C LEU A 51 21.37 2.47 3.75
N GLY A 52 22.60 2.63 3.25
CA GLY A 52 23.50 1.52 2.91
C GLY A 52 23.94 0.66 4.09
N GLN A 53 23.69 1.10 5.33
CA GLN A 53 24.03 0.38 6.56
C GLN A 53 22.80 -0.22 7.27
N VAL A 54 21.59 0.00 6.73
CA VAL A 54 20.35 -0.48 7.34
C VAL A 54 20.29 -2.01 7.27
N GLU A 55 19.99 -2.64 8.41
CA GLU A 55 19.80 -4.08 8.52
C GLU A 55 18.32 -4.48 8.70
N ALA A 56 17.47 -3.54 9.13
CA ALA A 56 16.03 -3.72 9.26
C ALA A 56 15.31 -2.36 9.19
N ILE A 57 14.08 -2.38 8.70
CA ILE A 57 13.18 -1.22 8.67
C ILE A 57 12.09 -1.45 9.71
N VAL A 58 11.74 -0.40 10.45
CA VAL A 58 10.76 -0.49 11.53
C VAL A 58 9.80 0.68 11.44
N GLN A 59 8.51 0.39 11.37
CA GLN A 59 7.41 1.34 11.51
C GLN A 59 6.58 0.95 12.74
N ASN A 60 6.20 1.92 13.57
CA ASN A 60 5.33 1.67 14.71
C ASN A 60 3.95 2.28 14.44
N GLN A 61 2.89 1.53 14.75
CA GLN A 61 1.51 1.98 14.81
C GLN A 61 1.07 2.02 16.26
N ASP A 62 0.63 3.18 16.74
CA ASP A 62 0.28 3.45 18.15
C ASP A 62 -1.23 3.48 18.42
N ASN A 63 -2.06 3.24 17.39
CA ASN A 63 -3.51 3.37 17.44
C ASN A 63 -4.20 2.14 16.80
N ARG A 64 -5.51 1.98 16.98
CA ARG A 64 -6.32 0.89 16.35
C ARG A 64 -7.47 1.42 15.50
N GLU A 65 -7.61 2.73 15.45
CA GLU A 65 -8.65 3.45 14.72
C GLU A 65 -8.48 3.26 13.22
N HIS A 66 -7.23 3.13 12.76
CA HIS A 66 -6.88 2.78 11.39
C HIS A 66 -5.77 1.71 11.38
N ASP A 67 -5.45 1.19 10.19
CA ASP A 67 -4.35 0.24 9.98
C ASP A 67 -3.48 0.65 8.77
N LEU A 68 -2.41 -0.10 8.50
CA LEU A 68 -1.49 0.23 7.41
C LEU A 68 -2.13 0.26 6.02
N LEU A 69 -3.28 -0.38 5.83
CA LEU A 69 -4.03 -0.39 4.57
C LEU A 69 -5.29 0.49 4.67
N ASP A 70 -5.24 1.51 5.52
CA ASP A 70 -6.28 2.54 5.72
C ASP A 70 -5.68 3.97 5.66
N SER A 71 -4.36 4.09 5.49
CA SER A 71 -3.66 5.36 5.30
C SER A 71 -2.47 5.19 4.37
N ASP A 72 -2.30 6.15 3.47
CA ASP A 72 -1.21 6.20 2.51
C ASP A 72 0.16 6.45 3.15
N ASP A 73 0.20 7.18 4.27
CA ASP A 73 1.45 7.54 4.95
C ASP A 73 2.32 6.30 5.26
N TYR A 74 1.72 5.18 5.62
CA TYR A 74 2.50 3.98 5.95
C TYR A 74 3.31 3.47 4.76
N TYR A 75 2.71 3.28 3.59
CA TYR A 75 3.49 2.82 2.44
C TYR A 75 4.45 3.92 1.96
N GLN A 76 4.08 5.19 2.09
CA GLN A 76 4.94 6.30 1.67
C GLN A 76 6.25 6.32 2.47
N PHE A 77 6.19 6.16 3.79
CA PHE A 77 7.36 6.17 4.66
C PHE A 77 8.01 4.79 4.79
N GLU A 78 7.27 3.77 5.21
CA GLU A 78 7.80 2.41 5.43
C GLU A 78 8.17 1.75 4.09
N GLY A 79 7.28 1.85 3.11
CA GLY A 79 7.51 1.34 1.76
C GLY A 79 8.57 2.13 1.01
N GLY A 80 8.55 3.46 1.06
CA GLY A 80 9.59 4.30 0.45
C GLY A 80 10.99 4.02 1.01
N ALA A 81 11.11 3.86 2.33
CA ALA A 81 12.35 3.44 2.96
C ALA A 81 12.81 2.06 2.48
N ALA A 82 11.88 1.10 2.36
CA ALA A 82 12.17 -0.23 1.83
C ALA A 82 12.66 -0.20 0.39
N ALA A 83 12.01 0.57 -0.48
CA ALA A 83 12.43 0.76 -1.86
C ALA A 83 13.84 1.35 -1.95
N ALA A 84 14.12 2.40 -1.17
CA ALA A 84 15.43 3.06 -1.13
C ALA A 84 16.54 2.13 -0.62
N VAL A 85 16.31 1.44 0.50
CA VAL A 85 17.26 0.47 1.06
C VAL A 85 17.52 -0.67 0.08
N SER A 86 16.47 -1.24 -0.51
CA SER A 86 16.58 -2.31 -1.51
C SER A 86 17.41 -1.86 -2.72
N THR A 87 17.18 -0.65 -3.21
CA THR A 87 17.86 -0.10 -4.39
C THR A 87 19.33 0.16 -4.12
N ILE A 88 19.65 0.79 -2.98
CA ILE A 88 21.03 1.12 -2.60
C ILE A 88 21.85 -0.14 -2.33
N GLN A 89 21.26 -1.13 -1.64
CA GLN A 89 21.99 -2.31 -1.20
C GLN A 89 21.91 -3.50 -2.18
N GLY A 90 21.05 -3.43 -3.18
CA GLY A 90 20.81 -4.53 -4.13
C GLY A 90 20.10 -5.75 -3.52
N GLN A 91 19.54 -5.63 -2.31
CA GLN A 91 18.81 -6.68 -1.61
C GLN A 91 17.78 -6.09 -0.65
N ASP A 92 16.64 -6.76 -0.48
CA ASP A 92 15.64 -6.38 0.51
C ASP A 92 16.15 -6.63 1.95
N ARG A 93 15.65 -5.85 2.90
CA ARG A 93 15.89 -6.04 4.34
C ARG A 93 14.60 -6.41 5.06
N PRO A 94 14.67 -7.13 6.21
CA PRO A 94 13.50 -7.35 7.04
C PRO A 94 12.78 -6.05 7.40
N ILE A 95 11.47 -6.05 7.22
CA ILE A 95 10.59 -4.93 7.56
C ILE A 95 9.67 -5.38 8.69
N TYR A 96 9.59 -4.58 9.74
CA TYR A 96 8.75 -4.83 10.91
C TYR A 96 7.73 -3.71 11.09
N HIS A 97 6.49 -4.12 11.29
CA HIS A 97 5.38 -3.21 11.59
C HIS A 97 4.85 -3.53 12.99
N ASN A 98 5.16 -2.65 13.94
CA ASN A 98 4.92 -2.90 15.36
C ASN A 98 3.61 -2.27 15.83
N ASP A 99 2.79 -3.04 16.53
CA ASP A 99 1.56 -2.58 17.20
C ASP A 99 1.90 -2.15 18.63
N HIS A 100 1.93 -0.84 18.85
CA HIS A 100 2.11 -0.16 20.14
C HIS A 100 0.79 0.38 20.71
N SER A 101 -0.36 0.04 20.12
CA SER A 101 -1.68 0.50 20.59
C SER A 101 -2.03 0.09 22.02
N ARG A 102 -1.30 -0.89 22.56
CA ARG A 102 -1.31 -1.28 23.96
C ARG A 102 0.10 -1.10 24.52
N PRO A 103 0.40 0.04 25.16
CA PRO A 103 1.74 0.35 25.65
C PRO A 103 2.31 -0.70 26.62
N GLU A 104 1.44 -1.39 27.35
CA GLU A 104 1.80 -2.46 28.28
C GLU A 104 2.14 -3.79 27.58
N ARG A 105 1.79 -3.94 26.29
CA ARG A 105 2.04 -5.15 25.52
C ARG A 105 2.27 -4.85 24.02
N PRO A 106 3.42 -4.25 23.66
CA PRO A 106 3.82 -4.09 22.27
C PRO A 106 3.88 -5.43 21.54
N VAL A 107 3.42 -5.46 20.29
CA VAL A 107 3.50 -6.64 19.44
C VAL A 107 4.31 -6.31 18.19
N ILE A 108 5.40 -7.06 18.00
CA ILE A 108 6.29 -6.94 16.84
C ILE A 108 5.88 -8.00 15.82
N ARG A 109 5.67 -7.59 14.56
CA ARG A 109 5.39 -8.50 13.45
C ARG A 109 6.26 -8.12 12.25
N THR A 110 6.52 -9.08 11.39
CA THR A 110 7.00 -8.75 10.05
C THR A 110 5.90 -7.97 9.31
N LEU A 111 6.28 -7.11 8.36
CA LEU A 111 5.30 -6.40 7.53
C LEU A 111 4.40 -7.38 6.76
N GLU A 112 4.94 -8.50 6.28
CA GLU A 112 4.16 -9.55 5.61
C GLU A 112 3.07 -10.14 6.53
N ASP A 113 3.43 -10.48 7.78
CA ASP A 113 2.46 -10.98 8.77
C ASP A 113 1.39 -9.94 9.08
N GLU A 114 1.76 -8.67 9.18
CA GLU A 114 0.83 -7.59 9.49
C GLU A 114 -0.11 -7.29 8.32
N ILE A 115 0.38 -7.24 7.07
CA ILE A 115 -0.46 -7.19 5.86
C ILE A 115 -1.43 -8.37 5.85
N GLY A 116 -0.93 -9.58 6.07
CA GLY A 116 -1.76 -10.78 6.09
C GLY A 116 -2.82 -10.78 7.21
N ARG A 117 -2.50 -10.16 8.36
CA ARG A 117 -3.45 -9.95 9.47
C ARG A 117 -4.51 -8.94 9.08
N VAL A 118 -4.13 -7.78 8.57
CA VAL A 118 -5.05 -6.69 8.20
C VAL A 118 -5.98 -7.14 7.08
N VAL A 119 -5.46 -7.80 6.04
CA VAL A 119 -6.26 -8.36 4.96
C VAL A 119 -7.37 -9.26 5.51
N ARG A 120 -7.02 -10.22 6.38
CA ARG A 120 -8.01 -11.16 6.93
C ARG A 120 -8.94 -10.57 7.98
N SER A 121 -8.40 -9.72 8.86
CA SER A 121 -9.15 -9.22 10.02
C SER A 121 -10.03 -8.03 9.69
N ARG A 122 -9.76 -7.30 8.61
CA ARG A 122 -10.46 -6.08 8.25
C ARG A 122 -10.82 -6.03 6.75
N VAL A 123 -9.85 -6.05 5.83
CA VAL A 123 -10.13 -5.85 4.38
C VAL A 123 -11.22 -6.78 3.84
N VAL A 124 -11.06 -8.10 4.07
CA VAL A 124 -11.99 -9.11 3.56
C VAL A 124 -12.93 -9.65 4.64
N ASN A 125 -13.00 -8.98 5.80
CA ASN A 125 -13.86 -9.40 6.89
C ASN A 125 -15.31 -9.00 6.57
N PRO A 126 -16.27 -9.95 6.51
CA PRO A 126 -17.67 -9.63 6.23
C PRO A 126 -18.24 -8.57 7.17
N LYS A 127 -17.84 -8.56 8.45
CA LYS A 127 -18.32 -7.53 9.40
C LYS A 127 -17.86 -6.12 9.04
N TRP A 128 -16.66 -5.98 8.49
CA TRP A 128 -16.15 -4.70 8.03
C TRP A 128 -16.79 -4.31 6.70
N ILE A 129 -16.91 -5.24 5.75
CA ILE A 129 -17.59 -5.03 4.47
C ILE A 129 -19.03 -4.56 4.69
N GLU A 130 -19.82 -5.31 5.47
CA GLU A 130 -21.19 -4.91 5.85
C GLU A 130 -21.20 -3.64 6.71
N GLY A 131 -20.10 -3.36 7.40
CA GLY A 131 -19.80 -2.11 8.09
C GLY A 131 -19.82 -0.91 7.14
N VAL A 132 -18.90 -0.93 6.18
CA VAL A 132 -18.68 0.17 5.24
C VAL A 132 -19.83 0.32 4.24
N LYS A 133 -20.52 -0.77 3.88
CA LYS A 133 -21.71 -0.73 3.00
C LYS A 133 -22.80 0.22 3.51
N ARG A 134 -22.93 0.42 4.82
CA ARG A 134 -23.89 1.38 5.41
C ARG A 134 -23.56 2.84 5.15
N HIS A 135 -22.41 3.14 4.57
CA HIS A 135 -21.91 4.49 4.32
C HIS A 135 -21.85 4.85 2.82
N GLY A 136 -22.52 4.07 1.96
CA GLY A 136 -22.73 4.38 0.55
C GLY A 136 -21.43 4.77 -0.18
N TYR A 137 -21.41 5.96 -0.79
CA TYR A 137 -20.26 6.46 -1.55
C TYR A 137 -18.94 6.38 -0.78
N LYS A 138 -18.92 6.80 0.50
CA LYS A 138 -17.71 6.79 1.32
C LYS A 138 -17.28 5.36 1.66
N GLY A 139 -18.23 4.45 1.87
CA GLY A 139 -17.92 3.04 2.07
C GLY A 139 -17.21 2.41 0.87
N ALA A 140 -17.72 2.66 -0.33
CA ALA A 140 -17.09 2.22 -1.57
C ALA A 140 -15.73 2.90 -1.82
N PHE A 141 -15.56 4.16 -1.42
CA PHE A 141 -14.28 4.86 -1.47
C PHE A 141 -13.22 4.18 -0.58
N GLU A 142 -13.55 3.82 0.67
CA GLU A 142 -12.59 3.14 1.55
C GLU A 142 -12.13 1.78 1.01
N MET A 143 -13.02 1.07 0.30
CA MET A 143 -12.67 -0.17 -0.38
C MET A 143 -11.65 0.08 -1.50
N ALA A 144 -11.83 1.12 -2.31
CA ALA A 144 -10.86 1.47 -3.37
C ALA A 144 -9.52 1.91 -2.78
N ALA A 145 -9.52 2.81 -1.79
CA ALA A 145 -8.31 3.28 -1.11
C ALA A 145 -7.50 2.11 -0.50
N THR A 146 -8.18 1.15 0.13
CA THR A 146 -7.53 -0.07 0.64
C THR A 146 -6.78 -0.85 -0.46
N VAL A 147 -7.37 -0.97 -1.66
CA VAL A 147 -6.74 -1.67 -2.80
C VAL A 147 -5.53 -0.90 -3.30
N ASP A 148 -5.61 0.43 -3.37
CA ASP A 148 -4.48 1.29 -3.74
C ASP A 148 -3.32 1.15 -2.76
N TYR A 149 -3.59 1.16 -1.45
CA TYR A 149 -2.56 1.01 -0.43
C TYR A 149 -1.92 -0.39 -0.47
N LEU A 150 -2.73 -1.43 -0.67
CA LEU A 150 -2.21 -2.79 -0.84
C LEU A 150 -1.30 -2.88 -2.08
N PHE A 151 -1.70 -2.28 -3.20
CA PHE A 151 -0.86 -2.19 -4.39
C PHE A 151 0.45 -1.43 -4.13
N ALA A 152 0.38 -0.30 -3.44
CA ALA A 152 1.55 0.52 -3.15
C ALA A 152 2.56 -0.20 -2.25
N PHE A 153 2.10 -0.96 -1.25
CA PHE A 153 2.96 -1.85 -0.47
C PHE A 153 3.57 -2.96 -1.31
N ALA A 154 2.82 -3.54 -2.26
CA ALA A 154 3.35 -4.55 -3.17
C ALA A 154 4.50 -3.97 -4.03
N ALA A 155 4.29 -2.77 -4.60
CA ALA A 155 5.26 -2.08 -5.44
C ALA A 155 6.55 -1.69 -4.69
N THR A 156 6.42 -1.24 -3.45
CA THR A 156 7.53 -0.70 -2.66
C THR A 156 8.31 -1.76 -1.88
N THR A 157 7.62 -2.77 -1.32
CA THR A 157 8.22 -3.69 -0.34
C THR A 157 8.34 -5.14 -0.80
N GLY A 158 7.46 -5.59 -1.70
CA GLY A 158 7.31 -7.02 -2.01
C GLY A 158 6.72 -7.88 -0.88
N ALA A 159 6.26 -7.27 0.23
CA ALA A 159 5.65 -7.99 1.36
C ALA A 159 4.20 -8.45 1.08
N VAL A 160 3.58 -7.92 0.02
CA VAL A 160 2.26 -8.36 -0.44
C VAL A 160 2.41 -9.60 -1.31
N ARG A 161 1.81 -10.71 -0.90
CA ARG A 161 1.80 -11.96 -1.65
C ARG A 161 0.57 -12.07 -2.54
N GLY A 162 0.65 -12.87 -3.61
CA GLY A 162 -0.45 -13.05 -4.56
C GLY A 162 -1.78 -13.48 -3.91
N HIS A 163 -1.73 -14.27 -2.83
CA HIS A 163 -2.93 -14.68 -2.11
C HIS A 163 -3.64 -13.52 -1.37
N HIS A 164 -2.95 -12.41 -1.07
CA HIS A 164 -3.59 -11.22 -0.53
C HIS A 164 -4.48 -10.56 -1.60
N PHE A 165 -3.96 -10.41 -2.82
CA PHE A 165 -4.75 -9.91 -3.95
C PHE A 165 -5.90 -10.87 -4.32
N ASP A 166 -5.67 -12.19 -4.31
CA ASP A 166 -6.74 -13.17 -4.56
C ASP A 166 -7.90 -12.99 -3.57
N LEU A 167 -7.61 -12.79 -2.27
CA LEU A 167 -8.63 -12.58 -1.25
C LEU A 167 -9.44 -11.29 -1.50
N VAL A 168 -8.75 -10.20 -1.84
CA VAL A 168 -9.38 -8.91 -2.13
C VAL A 168 -10.23 -8.97 -3.39
N HIS A 169 -9.71 -9.55 -4.47
CA HIS A 169 -10.45 -9.76 -5.72
C HIS A 169 -11.72 -10.57 -5.47
N ALA A 170 -11.62 -11.68 -4.72
CA ALA A 170 -12.76 -12.50 -4.39
C ALA A 170 -13.83 -11.73 -3.59
N ALA A 171 -13.41 -11.00 -2.55
CA ALA A 171 -14.32 -10.30 -1.65
C ALA A 171 -14.97 -9.06 -2.27
N PHE A 172 -14.27 -8.33 -3.14
CA PHE A 172 -14.78 -7.06 -3.68
C PHE A 172 -15.38 -7.19 -5.08
N LEU A 173 -14.85 -8.09 -5.91
CA LEU A 173 -15.23 -8.19 -7.32
C LEU A 173 -15.89 -9.51 -7.71
N GLU A 174 -15.53 -10.66 -7.12
CA GLU A 174 -16.24 -11.93 -7.42
C GLU A 174 -17.56 -12.04 -6.65
N ASP A 175 -17.64 -11.47 -5.45
CA ASP A 175 -18.88 -11.33 -4.70
C ASP A 175 -19.80 -10.30 -5.38
N ASN A 176 -20.89 -10.78 -5.98
CA ASN A 176 -21.83 -9.93 -6.72
C ASN A 176 -22.45 -8.85 -5.82
N GLU A 177 -22.80 -9.17 -4.57
CA GLU A 177 -23.45 -8.22 -3.68
C GLU A 177 -22.53 -7.03 -3.36
N THR A 178 -21.27 -7.30 -3.05
CA THR A 178 -20.27 -6.27 -2.79
C THR A 178 -19.95 -5.49 -4.05
N ARG A 179 -19.76 -6.17 -5.19
CA ARG A 179 -19.50 -5.51 -6.47
C ARG A 179 -20.64 -4.59 -6.88
N ASP A 180 -21.89 -5.04 -6.78
CA ASP A 180 -23.08 -4.28 -7.14
C ASP A 180 -23.26 -3.07 -6.19
N PHE A 181 -22.97 -3.23 -4.90
CA PHE A 181 -22.92 -2.11 -3.96
C PHE A 181 -21.92 -1.03 -4.40
N ILE A 182 -20.68 -1.40 -4.73
CA ILE A 182 -19.65 -0.44 -5.18
C ILE A 182 -20.12 0.22 -6.50
N ALA A 183 -20.65 -0.55 -7.44
CA ALA A 183 -21.16 -0.05 -8.72
C ALA A 183 -22.26 1.01 -8.53
N GLU A 184 -23.24 0.73 -7.67
CA GLU A 184 -24.39 1.60 -7.42
C GLU A 184 -23.98 2.89 -6.69
N HIS A 185 -23.12 2.78 -5.68
CA HIS A 185 -22.81 3.90 -4.78
C HIS A 185 -21.59 4.71 -5.22
N ASN A 186 -20.66 4.12 -5.97
CA ASN A 186 -19.44 4.77 -6.45
C ASN A 186 -18.84 4.02 -7.66
N ALA A 187 -19.49 4.12 -8.83
CA ALA A 187 -18.99 3.52 -10.08
C ALA A 187 -17.52 3.88 -10.44
N PRO A 188 -17.02 5.12 -10.19
CA PRO A 188 -15.61 5.42 -10.32
C PRO A 188 -14.71 4.54 -9.44
N ALA A 189 -15.03 4.33 -8.16
CA ALA A 189 -14.27 3.45 -7.27
C ALA A 189 -14.22 2.00 -7.77
N LEU A 190 -15.32 1.49 -8.34
CA LEU A 190 -15.31 0.14 -8.94
C LEU A 190 -14.31 0.04 -10.09
N ARG A 191 -14.28 1.05 -10.97
CA ARG A 191 -13.29 1.12 -12.06
C ARG A 191 -11.88 1.22 -11.52
N GLU A 192 -11.64 2.04 -10.51
CA GLU A 192 -10.31 2.22 -9.89
C GLU A 192 -9.80 0.91 -9.28
N ILE A 193 -10.64 0.18 -8.53
CA ILE A 193 -10.30 -1.15 -8.01
C ILE A 193 -9.90 -2.09 -9.15
N ALA A 194 -10.71 -2.16 -10.21
CA ALA A 194 -10.44 -3.04 -11.35
C ALA A 194 -9.14 -2.64 -12.09
N GLN A 195 -8.93 -1.34 -12.30
CA GLN A 195 -7.72 -0.81 -12.94
C GLN A 195 -6.47 -1.07 -12.11
N ARG A 196 -6.53 -0.89 -10.79
CA ARG A 196 -5.39 -1.10 -9.90
C ARG A 196 -5.02 -2.57 -9.79
N LEU A 197 -6.01 -3.45 -9.72
CA LEU A 197 -5.80 -4.90 -9.75
C LEU A 197 -5.24 -5.36 -11.11
N ASN A 198 -5.70 -4.80 -12.24
CA ASN A 198 -5.08 -5.05 -13.54
C ASN A 198 -3.64 -4.56 -13.60
N GLU A 199 -3.35 -3.37 -13.08
CA GLU A 199 -1.99 -2.83 -13.01
C GLU A 199 -1.07 -3.74 -12.17
N ALA A 200 -1.57 -4.28 -11.06
CA ALA A 200 -0.82 -5.26 -10.25
C ALA A 200 -0.42 -6.48 -11.08
N ILE A 201 -1.30 -6.93 -11.99
CA ILE A 201 -1.03 -8.04 -12.88
C ILE A 201 -0.03 -7.67 -13.98
N GLU A 202 -0.21 -6.51 -14.62
CA GLU A 202 0.66 -6.02 -15.69
C GLU A 202 2.09 -5.81 -15.20
N ARG A 203 2.26 -5.34 -13.97
CA ARG A 203 3.56 -5.15 -13.31
C ARG A 203 4.12 -6.42 -12.66
N GLY A 204 3.43 -7.55 -12.74
CA GLY A 204 3.87 -8.81 -12.15
C GLY A 204 3.83 -8.87 -10.62
N LEU A 205 3.16 -7.91 -9.97
CA LEU A 205 2.93 -7.88 -8.51
C LEU A 205 1.90 -8.93 -8.09
N TRP A 206 0.98 -9.29 -9.01
CA TRP A 206 -0.03 -10.30 -8.78
C TRP A 206 -0.16 -11.25 -9.98
N VAL A 207 -0.14 -12.56 -9.69
CA VAL A 207 -0.53 -13.60 -10.64
C VAL A 207 -1.83 -14.22 -10.12
N PRO A 208 -2.99 -13.91 -10.73
CA PRO A 208 -4.28 -14.41 -10.27
C PRO A 208 -4.36 -15.93 -10.39
N LYS A 209 -4.98 -16.57 -9.40
CA LYS A 209 -5.34 -18.00 -9.50
C LYS A 209 -6.55 -18.24 -10.41
N SER A 210 -7.45 -17.26 -10.48
CA SER A 210 -8.67 -17.33 -11.28
C SER A 210 -8.38 -17.02 -12.75
N ASN A 211 -8.73 -17.96 -13.63
CA ASN A 211 -8.57 -17.77 -15.08
C ASN A 211 -9.47 -16.67 -15.65
N SER A 212 -10.57 -16.33 -14.95
CA SER A 212 -11.50 -15.29 -15.36
C SER A 212 -11.17 -13.91 -14.79
N ALA A 213 -10.23 -13.80 -13.85
CA ALA A 213 -9.90 -12.52 -13.20
C ALA A 213 -9.57 -11.42 -14.23
N ARG A 214 -8.68 -11.69 -15.18
CA ARG A 214 -8.31 -10.72 -16.22
C ARG A 214 -9.49 -10.25 -17.06
N VAL A 215 -10.42 -11.15 -17.38
CA VAL A 215 -11.61 -10.83 -18.18
C VAL A 215 -12.52 -9.90 -17.38
N LEU A 216 -12.87 -10.28 -16.15
CA LEU A 216 -13.72 -9.48 -15.27
C LEU A 216 -13.11 -8.08 -15.04
N LEU A 217 -11.82 -8.01 -14.70
CA LEU A 217 -11.14 -6.75 -14.47
C LEU A 217 -11.15 -5.85 -15.72
N SER A 218 -10.99 -6.43 -16.91
CA SER A 218 -11.03 -5.67 -18.17
C SER A 218 -12.42 -5.11 -18.46
N GLU A 219 -13.47 -5.90 -18.23
CA GLU A 219 -14.88 -5.47 -18.38
C GLU A 219 -15.22 -4.33 -17.42
N LEU A 220 -14.86 -4.49 -16.14
CA LEU A 220 -15.14 -3.49 -15.11
C LEU A 220 -14.35 -2.19 -15.34
N ALA A 221 -13.08 -2.28 -15.76
CA ALA A 221 -12.25 -1.10 -16.04
C ALA A 221 -12.77 -0.25 -17.22
N GLN A 222 -13.53 -0.84 -18.15
CA GLN A 222 -14.07 -0.18 -19.35
C GLN A 222 -15.49 0.39 -19.15
N THR A 223 -16.17 0.03 -18.06
CA THR A 223 -17.57 0.42 -17.84
C THR A 223 -17.67 1.90 -17.41
N GLY A 224 -17.75 2.83 -18.38
CA GLY A 224 -17.85 4.27 -18.08
C GLY A 224 -17.69 5.28 -19.21
N THR A 225 -18.23 5.03 -20.42
CA THR A 225 -18.53 6.10 -21.41
C THR A 225 -20.01 6.39 -21.47
#